data_AF-A0A1J5PP30-F1
#
_entry.id   AF-A0A1J5PP30-F1
#
_cell.length_a   1.000
_cell.length_b   1.000
_cell.length_c   1.000
_cell.angle_alpha   90.00
_cell.angle_beta   90.00
_cell.angle_gamma   90.00
#
_symmetry.space_group_name_H-M   'P 1'
#
loop_
_entity.id
_entity.type
_entity.pdbx_description
1 polymer ?
#
loop_
_entity_poly.entity_id
_entity_poly.type
_entity_poly.pdbx_seq_one_letter_code
_entity_poly.pdbx_strand_id
1 'polypeptide(L)'
;MPRAVCDPRWLRCHTPHGPVRALAFTLSGFSPSYTGPLDEARLLRVLQTCRGRYGTTLDYVLRTAHALRKSGIRDEAVERLVALAQLHGLI
;
A
#
# COMPACT_ATOMS: atom_id res chain seq x y z
N MET A 1 16.01 -12.56 13.55
CA MET A 1 14.59 -12.76 13.16
C MET A 1 14.05 -11.42 12.68
N PRO A 2 13.53 -11.27 11.45
CA PRO A 2 12.84 -10.03 11.12
C PRO A 2 11.63 -9.92 12.04
N ARG A 3 11.52 -8.81 12.79
CA ARG A 3 10.33 -8.56 13.61
C ARG A 3 9.11 -8.56 12.70
N ALA A 4 8.05 -9.28 13.07
CA ALA A 4 6.78 -9.16 12.38
C ALA A 4 6.31 -7.70 12.52
N VAL A 5 6.28 -6.99 11.39
CA VAL A 5 5.90 -5.56 11.35
C VAL A 5 4.38 -5.39 11.44
N CYS A 6 3.63 -6.39 11.00
CA CYS A 6 2.17 -6.41 11.01
C CYS A 6 1.62 -7.43 12.00
N ASP A 7 0.53 -7.06 12.67
CA ASP A 7 -0.20 -7.93 13.60
C ASP A 7 -1.40 -8.60 12.90
N PRO A 8 -1.64 -9.90 13.13
CA PRO A 8 -2.83 -10.57 12.64
C PRO A 8 -4.07 -10.09 13.41
N ARG A 9 -5.14 -9.75 12.70
CA ARG A 9 -6.43 -9.38 13.26
C ARG A 9 -7.58 -10.03 12.50
N TRP A 10 -8.60 -10.46 13.23
CA TRP A 10 -9.87 -10.87 12.64
C TRP A 10 -10.68 -9.62 12.28
N LEU A 11 -10.98 -9.45 10.99
CA LEU A 11 -11.81 -8.37 10.48
C LEU A 11 -13.13 -8.92 9.95
N ARG A 12 -14.19 -8.13 10.08
CA ARG A 12 -15.46 -8.39 9.40
C ARG A 12 -15.35 -7.82 7.98
N CYS A 13 -15.43 -8.69 6.98
CA CYS A 13 -15.37 -8.33 5.57
C CYS A 13 -16.74 -8.50 4.93
N HIS A 14 -17.14 -7.54 4.11
CA HIS A 14 -18.41 -7.59 3.39
C HIS A 14 -18.20 -8.27 2.04
N THR A 15 -19.06 -9.24 1.72
CA THR A 15 -19.09 -9.91 0.41
C THR A 15 -20.51 -9.84 -0.16
N PRO A 16 -20.70 -10.10 -1.47
CA PRO A 16 -22.04 -10.17 -2.06
C PRO A 16 -22.97 -11.19 -1.39
N HIS A 17 -22.43 -12.23 -0.75
CA HIS A 17 -23.19 -13.27 -0.05
C HIS A 17 -23.38 -12.99 1.46
N GLY A 18 -22.94 -11.82 1.94
CA GLY A 18 -23.00 -11.42 3.34
C GLY A 18 -21.63 -11.25 4.01
N PRO A 19 -21.61 -10.85 5.29
CA PRO A 19 -20.39 -10.60 6.02
C PRO A 19 -19.68 -11.91 6.42
N VAL A 20 -18.35 -11.94 6.28
CA VAL A 20 -17.48 -13.04 6.72
C VAL A 20 -16.42 -12.54 7.70
N ARG A 21 -15.85 -13.44 8.51
CA ARG A 21 -14.64 -13.12 9.29
C ARG A 21 -13.40 -13.55 8.49
N ALA A 22 -12.52 -12.60 8.19
CA ALA A 22 -11.26 -12.87 7.52
C ALA A 22 -10.08 -12.52 8.42
N LEU A 23 -9.01 -13.30 8.32
CA LEU A 23 -7.73 -12.98 8.95
C LEU A 23 -6.99 -11.97 8.07
N ALA A 24 -6.68 -10.80 8.61
CA ALA A 24 -5.91 -9.76 7.94
C ALA A 24 -4.66 -9.42 8.73
N PHE A 25 -3.60 -9.01 8.03
CA PHE A 25 -2.37 -8.52 8.66
C PHE A 25 -2.36 -7.00 8.59
N THR A 26 -2.43 -6.36 9.76
CA THR A 26 -2.57 -4.89 9.87
C THR A 26 -1.34 -4.27 10.50
N LEU A 27 -0.96 -3.07 10.06
CA LEU A 27 0.10 -2.29 10.69
C LEU A 27 -0.52 -1.39 11.77
N SER A 28 -0.07 -1.54 13.02
CA SER A 28 -0.49 -0.66 14.11
C SER A 28 0.10 0.75 13.93
N GLY A 29 -0.69 1.79 14.21
CA GLY A 29 -0.21 3.17 14.23
C GLY A 29 0.83 3.47 15.31
N PHE A 30 0.95 2.60 16.32
CA PHE A 30 2.00 2.67 17.35
C PHE A 30 3.28 1.92 16.96
N SER A 31 3.29 1.24 15.80
CA SER A 31 4.48 0.52 15.33
C SER A 31 5.59 1.50 14.98
N PRO A 32 6.86 1.22 15.33
CA PRO A 32 7.99 2.03 14.87
C PRO A 32 8.17 2.03 13.34
N SER A 33 7.51 1.09 12.64
CA SER A 33 7.48 1.04 11.17
C SER A 33 6.33 1.85 10.55
N TYR A 34 5.42 2.40 11.35
CA TYR A 34 4.38 3.30 10.87
C TYR A 34 4.97 4.70 10.67
N THR A 35 5.02 5.15 9.42
CA THR A 35 5.64 6.44 9.05
C THR A 35 4.75 7.65 9.38
N GLY A 36 3.50 7.41 9.76
CA GLY A 36 2.48 8.46 9.74
C GLY A 36 2.18 8.96 8.32
N PRO A 37 1.40 10.04 8.20
CA PRO A 37 1.22 10.72 6.93
C PRO A 37 2.56 11.28 6.44
N LEU A 38 2.85 11.07 5.16
CA LEU A 38 4.01 11.62 4.49
C LEU A 38 3.58 12.80 3.62
N ASP A 39 4.35 13.89 3.66
CA ASP A 39 4.19 14.97 2.70
C ASP A 39 4.57 14.51 1.28
N GLU A 40 4.11 15.27 0.28
CA GLU A 40 4.29 14.95 -1.13
C GLU A 40 5.77 14.85 -1.52
N ALA A 41 6.61 15.75 -1.01
CA ALA A 41 8.05 15.77 -1.32
C ALA A 41 8.76 14.50 -0.82
N ARG A 42 8.40 14.00 0.36
CA ARG A 42 8.87 12.73 0.91
C ARG A 42 8.35 11.54 0.11
N LEU A 43 7.06 11.55 -0.26
CA LEU A 43 6.48 10.50 -1.11
C LEU A 43 7.20 10.40 -2.45
N LEU A 44 7.42 11.52 -3.14
CA LEU A 44 8.17 11.57 -4.40
C LEU A 44 9.58 11.00 -4.24
N ARG A 45 10.31 11.41 -3.20
CA ARG A 45 11.65 10.89 -2.91
C ARG A 45 11.63 9.37 -2.71
N VAL A 46 10.63 8.85 -2.00
CA VAL A 46 10.46 7.41 -1.78
C VAL A 46 10.20 6.69 -3.10
N LEU A 47 9.29 7.20 -3.95
CA LEU A 47 9.00 6.61 -5.26
C LEU A 47 10.22 6.63 -6.19
N GLN A 48 11.04 7.68 -6.13
CA GLN A 48 12.23 7.83 -6.96
C GLN A 48 13.41 6.94 -6.53
N THR A 49 13.62 6.78 -5.22
CA THR A 49 14.92 6.29 -4.71
C THR A 49 14.85 4.99 -3.90
N CYS A 50 13.70 4.66 -3.31
CA CYS A 50 13.61 3.50 -2.43
C CYS A 50 13.56 2.18 -3.22
N ARG A 51 14.46 1.26 -2.87
CA ARG A 51 14.55 -0.08 -3.44
C ARG A 51 14.85 -1.10 -2.34
N GLY A 52 14.16 -2.23 -2.39
CA GLY A 52 14.43 -3.40 -1.56
C GLY A 52 14.77 -4.64 -2.39
N ARG A 53 14.86 -5.78 -1.71
CA ARG A 53 15.14 -7.09 -2.35
C ARG A 53 14.15 -7.50 -3.44
N TYR A 54 12.97 -6.88 -3.48
CA TYR A 54 11.87 -7.20 -4.41
C TYR A 54 11.63 -6.15 -5.50
N GLY A 55 12.50 -5.12 -5.60
CA GLY A 55 12.34 -4.03 -6.57
C GLY A 55 12.15 -2.68 -5.90
N THR A 56 11.75 -1.69 -6.70
CA THR A 56 11.52 -0.32 -6.23
C THR A 56 10.15 -0.17 -5.57
N THR A 57 9.98 0.86 -4.73
CA THR A 57 8.66 1.21 -4.19
C THR A 57 7.69 1.61 -5.30
N LEU A 58 8.18 2.27 -6.37
CA LEU A 58 7.38 2.62 -7.54
C LEU A 58 6.82 1.37 -8.23
N ASP A 59 7.66 0.36 -8.51
CA ASP A 59 7.21 -0.91 -9.09
C ASP A 59 6.12 -1.57 -8.23
N TYR A 60 6.29 -1.54 -6.91
CA TYR A 60 5.31 -2.08 -5.98
C TYR A 60 3.97 -1.35 -6.07
N VAL A 61 3.96 -0.01 -6.09
CA VAL A 61 2.75 0.81 -6.24
C VAL A 61 2.04 0.50 -7.56
N LEU A 62 2.77 0.43 -8.67
CA LEU A 62 2.19 0.17 -10.00
C LEU A 62 1.59 -1.23 -10.11
N ARG A 63 2.28 -2.25 -9.61
CA ARG A 63 1.77 -3.63 -9.57
C ARG A 63 0.54 -3.73 -8.68
N THR A 64 0.53 -3.03 -7.55
CA THR A 64 -0.62 -2.98 -6.64
C THR A 64 -1.82 -2.32 -7.32
N ALA A 65 -1.63 -1.15 -7.95
CA ALA A 65 -2.68 -0.46 -8.69
C ALA A 65 -3.26 -1.34 -9.81
N HIS A 66 -2.40 -2.01 -10.57
CA HIS A 66 -2.83 -2.93 -11.63
C HIS A 66 -3.65 -4.11 -11.07
N ALA A 67 -3.17 -4.75 -10.01
CA ALA A 67 -3.85 -5.89 -9.39
C ALA A 67 -5.21 -5.52 -8.79
N LEU A 68 -5.31 -4.36 -8.13
CA LEU A 68 -6.56 -3.85 -7.56
C LEU A 68 -7.58 -3.59 -8.68
N ARG A 69 -7.18 -2.86 -9.73
CA ARG A 69 -8.05 -2.59 -10.89
C ARG A 69 -8.53 -3.86 -11.57
N LYS A 70 -7.62 -4.84 -11.80
CA LYS A 70 -7.98 -6.14 -12.38
C LYS A 70 -8.98 -6.91 -11.52
N SER A 71 -8.96 -6.69 -10.20
CA SER A 71 -9.89 -7.30 -9.25
C SER A 71 -11.18 -6.49 -9.04
N GLY A 72 -11.38 -5.40 -9.79
CA GLY A 72 -12.54 -4.51 -9.66
C GLY A 72 -12.51 -3.62 -8.41
N ILE A 73 -11.37 -3.52 -7.72
CA ILE A 73 -11.20 -2.70 -6.52
C ILE A 73 -10.64 -1.33 -6.93
N ARG A 74 -11.34 -0.26 -6.55
CA ARG A 74 -10.83 1.11 -6.65
C ARG A 74 -10.28 1.56 -5.30
N ASP A 75 -9.01 1.94 -5.27
CA ASP A 75 -8.33 2.45 -4.09
C ASP A 75 -7.78 3.85 -4.41
N GLU A 76 -8.45 4.88 -3.92
CA GLU A 76 -8.11 6.27 -4.22
C GLU A 76 -6.72 6.66 -3.72
N ALA A 77 -6.24 6.07 -2.62
CA ALA A 77 -4.93 6.38 -2.07
C ALA A 77 -3.82 5.85 -2.99
N VAL A 78 -3.96 4.61 -3.46
CA VAL A 78 -3.02 4.02 -4.43
C VAL A 78 -3.10 4.77 -5.76
N GLU A 79 -4.28 5.13 -6.25
CA GLU A 79 -4.42 5.88 -7.50
C GLU A 79 -3.80 7.28 -7.42
N ARG A 80 -3.88 7.96 -6.28
CA ARG A 80 -3.19 9.23 -6.03
C ARG A 80 -1.67 9.09 -6.11
N LEU A 81 -1.10 8.00 -5.60
CA LEU A 81 0.35 7.75 -5.70
C LEU A 81 0.78 7.52 -7.16
N VAL A 82 -0.04 6.81 -7.95
CA VAL A 82 0.23 6.63 -9.38
C VAL A 82 0.14 7.98 -10.13
N ALA A 83 -0.88 8.78 -9.85
CA ALA A 83 -1.02 10.10 -10.46
C ALA A 83 0.14 11.03 -10.09
N LEU A 84 0.59 11.01 -8.83
CA LEU A 84 1.76 11.75 -8.37
C LEU A 84 3.03 11.34 -9.13
N ALA A 85 3.23 10.03 -9.35
CA ALA A 85 4.36 9.55 -10.14
C ALA A 85 4.32 10.02 -11.60
N GLN A 86 3.14 10.03 -12.23
CA GLN A 86 2.93 10.51 -13.60
C GLN A 86 3.18 12.02 -13.73
N LEU A 87 2.62 12.81 -12.80
CA LEU A 87 2.79 14.27 -12.79
C LEU A 87 4.26 14.70 -12.70
N HIS A 88 5.09 13.88 -12.05
CA HIS A 88 6.52 14.13 -11.89
C HIS A 88 7.40 13.31 -12.86
N GLY A 89 6.82 12.70 -13.90
CA GLY A 89 7.56 12.04 -14.98
C GLY A 89 8.34 10.80 -14.56
N LEU A 90 7.90 10.09 -13.53
CA LEU A 90 8.52 8.84 -13.07
C LEU A 90 8.06 7.61 -13.87
N ILE A 91 6.95 7.75 -14.60
CA ILE A 91 6.33 6.77 -15.49
C ILE A 91 5.57 7.46 -16.62
#